data_AF-S4GDQ3-F1
#
_entry.id   AF-S4GDQ3-F1
#
_cell.length_a   1.000
_cell.length_b   1.000
_cell.length_c   1.000
_cell.angle_alpha   90.00
_cell.angle_beta   90.00
_cell.angle_gamma   90.00
#
_symmetry.space_group_name_H-M   'P 1'
#
loop_
_entity.id
_entity.type
_entity.pdbx_description
1 polymer ?
#
loop_
_entity_poly.entity_id
_entity_poly.type
_entity_poly.pdbx_seq_one_letter_code
_entity_poly.pdbx_strand_id
1 'polypeptide(L)'
;MTEREQQILSWIQQNPMISQQELADLAGITRSGVAAHISNLIRKGYLRGKGYIVTPPSYVTVIGGISMDVLGIACGDLMDYTSNAAKVRYALGGVGRNIAVALERMNTRVSLVSVYGGDHNGELFKVDASVNGLEIGYSKQLPDAMTASYMYVGDASGQRLLALDDMSIYDYMTPDFLRERISIIENADIVALDTNISQKSFEWVCDNYHRPIMVRAITDAKAPRVLSRLHCIDTLILDTAESQALTGICAVDEKSAVRCAKALLKRGVGHVFVNSGREGVAYGVADEGVAFYPVPLKRVQ
;
A
#
# COMPACT_ATOMS: atom_id res chain seq x y z
N MET A 1 -35.31 -6.84 -0.09
CA MET A 1 -34.06 -7.37 -0.69
C MET A 1 -33.64 -8.55 0.15
N THR A 2 -33.26 -9.69 -0.45
CA THR A 2 -32.77 -10.85 0.33
C THR A 2 -31.37 -10.58 0.87
N GLU A 3 -30.92 -11.35 1.86
CA GLU A 3 -29.54 -11.26 2.38
C GLU A 3 -28.50 -11.48 1.25
N ARG A 4 -28.76 -12.44 0.36
CA ARG A 4 -27.90 -12.69 -0.81
C ARG A 4 -27.88 -11.52 -1.79
N GLU A 5 -29.04 -10.90 -2.04
CA GLU A 5 -29.12 -9.70 -2.88
C GLU A 5 -28.37 -8.51 -2.25
N GLN A 6 -28.43 -8.36 -0.92
CA GLN A 6 -27.66 -7.35 -0.19
C GLN A 6 -26.14 -7.57 -0.35
N GLN A 7 -25.67 -8.80 -0.21
CA GLN A 7 -24.26 -9.15 -0.40
C GLN A 7 -23.78 -8.86 -1.83
N ILE A 8 -24.53 -9.32 -2.84
CA ILE A 8 -24.19 -9.08 -4.25
C ILE A 8 -24.20 -7.57 -4.56
N LEU A 9 -25.19 -6.83 -4.06
CA LEU A 9 -25.24 -5.38 -4.25
C LEU A 9 -24.04 -4.67 -3.62
N SER A 10 -23.67 -5.05 -2.39
CA SER A 10 -22.49 -4.52 -1.68
C SER A 10 -21.21 -4.74 -2.49
N TRP A 11 -20.99 -5.95 -3.01
CA TRP A 11 -19.79 -6.24 -3.82
C TRP A 11 -19.77 -5.46 -5.14
N ILE A 12 -20.92 -5.29 -5.81
CA ILE A 12 -21.02 -4.45 -7.01
C ILE A 12 -20.77 -2.98 -6.69
N GLN A 13 -21.22 -2.48 -5.54
CA GLN A 13 -20.95 -1.10 -5.11
C GLN A 13 -19.47 -0.87 -4.84
N GLN A 14 -18.79 -1.86 -4.26
CA GLN A 14 -17.36 -1.79 -3.96
C GLN A 14 -16.48 -1.94 -5.20
N ASN A 15 -16.84 -2.86 -6.09
CA ASN A 15 -16.17 -3.08 -7.36
C ASN A 15 -17.20 -3.18 -8.49
N PRO A 16 -17.54 -2.07 -9.15
CA PRO A 16 -18.52 -2.10 -10.25
C PRO A 16 -18.03 -2.87 -11.49
N MET A 17 -16.73 -3.21 -11.55
CA MET A 17 -16.14 -4.04 -12.59
C MET A 17 -16.16 -5.54 -12.28
N ILE A 18 -16.64 -5.95 -11.10
CA ILE A 18 -16.63 -7.36 -10.68
C ILE A 18 -17.44 -8.23 -11.66
N SER A 19 -16.84 -9.33 -12.10
CA SER A 19 -17.51 -10.24 -13.01
C SER A 19 -18.59 -11.07 -12.31
N GLN A 20 -19.57 -11.56 -13.08
CA GLN A 20 -20.56 -12.49 -12.54
C GLN A 20 -19.95 -13.81 -12.05
N GLN A 21 -18.79 -14.19 -12.59
CA GLN A 21 -18.09 -15.39 -12.15
C GLN A 21 -17.44 -15.15 -10.78
N GLU A 22 -16.73 -14.04 -10.59
CA GLU A 22 -16.15 -13.70 -9.29
C GLU A 22 -17.21 -13.53 -8.21
N LEU A 23 -18.34 -12.88 -8.52
CA LEU A 23 -19.50 -12.81 -7.62
C LEU A 23 -20.04 -14.20 -7.25
N ALA A 24 -19.99 -15.15 -8.17
CA ALA A 24 -20.48 -16.51 -7.96
C ALA A 24 -19.52 -17.28 -7.04
N ASP A 25 -18.22 -17.13 -7.25
CA ASP A 25 -17.17 -17.72 -6.43
C ASP A 25 -17.23 -17.15 -5.00
N LEU A 26 -17.38 -15.84 -4.83
CA LEU A 26 -17.56 -15.18 -3.52
C LEU A 26 -18.84 -15.63 -2.80
N ALA A 27 -19.94 -15.81 -3.54
CA ALA A 27 -21.21 -16.23 -2.96
C ALA A 27 -21.29 -17.74 -2.69
N GLY A 28 -20.39 -18.54 -3.25
CA GLY A 28 -20.48 -20.00 -3.26
C GLY A 28 -21.71 -20.52 -4.03
N ILE A 29 -22.09 -19.85 -5.12
CA ILE A 29 -23.25 -20.22 -5.96
C ILE A 29 -22.86 -20.28 -7.44
N THR A 30 -23.79 -20.65 -8.32
CA THR A 30 -23.53 -20.67 -9.77
C THR A 30 -23.58 -19.26 -10.37
N ARG A 31 -22.84 -19.06 -11.47
CA ARG A 31 -22.90 -17.83 -12.29
C ARG A 31 -24.32 -17.49 -12.74
N SER A 32 -25.14 -18.49 -13.08
CA SER A 32 -26.55 -18.30 -13.44
C SER A 32 -27.40 -17.85 -12.24
N GLY A 33 -27.09 -18.34 -11.03
CA GLY A 33 -27.69 -17.87 -9.78
C GLY A 33 -27.40 -16.39 -9.53
N VAL A 34 -26.14 -15.96 -9.67
CA VAL A 34 -25.77 -14.54 -9.60
C VAL A 34 -26.52 -13.70 -10.64
N ALA A 35 -26.60 -14.17 -11.89
CA ALA A 35 -27.32 -13.46 -12.94
C ALA A 35 -28.81 -13.25 -12.61
N ALA A 36 -29.45 -14.22 -11.95
CA ALA A 36 -30.83 -14.10 -11.46
C ALA A 36 -30.95 -13.04 -10.36
N HIS A 37 -30.02 -13.01 -9.39
CA HIS A 37 -29.98 -11.98 -8.35
C HIS A 37 -29.76 -10.57 -8.93
N ILE A 38 -28.83 -10.41 -9.88
CA ILE A 38 -28.60 -9.13 -10.58
C ILE A 38 -29.88 -8.69 -11.31
N SER A 39 -30.55 -9.60 -12.01
CA SER A 39 -31.82 -9.30 -12.72
C SER A 39 -32.92 -8.85 -11.75
N ASN A 40 -33.00 -9.46 -10.57
CA ASN A 40 -33.94 -9.06 -9.53
C ASN A 40 -33.58 -7.70 -8.92
N LEU A 41 -32.28 -7.41 -8.69
CA LEU A 41 -31.80 -6.11 -8.23
C LEU A 41 -32.13 -5.00 -9.25
N ILE A 42 -32.03 -5.28 -10.56
CA ILE A 42 -32.46 -4.35 -11.61
C ILE A 42 -33.97 -4.12 -11.55
N ARG A 43 -34.77 -5.20 -11.50
CA ARG A 43 -36.24 -5.11 -11.42
C ARG A 43 -36.72 -4.32 -10.20
N LYS A 44 -36.00 -4.42 -9.08
CA LYS A 44 -36.27 -3.70 -7.84
C LYS A 44 -35.74 -2.26 -7.84
N GLY A 45 -35.01 -1.85 -8.86
CA GLY A 45 -34.47 -0.49 -9.01
C GLY A 45 -33.15 -0.22 -8.26
N TYR A 46 -32.52 -1.24 -7.66
CA TYR A 46 -31.22 -1.09 -7.00
C TYR A 46 -30.04 -1.04 -7.99
N LEU A 47 -30.22 -1.62 -9.18
CA LEU A 47 -29.28 -1.52 -10.29
C LEU A 47 -29.99 -0.93 -11.50
N ARG A 48 -29.34 0.01 -12.21
CA ARG A 48 -29.92 0.61 -13.43
C ARG A 48 -29.74 -0.28 -14.66
N GLY A 49 -28.85 -1.25 -14.61
CA GLY A 49 -28.46 -2.11 -15.74
C GLY A 49 -26.94 -2.22 -15.85
N LYS A 50 -26.46 -2.67 -17.01
CA LYS A 50 -25.04 -2.66 -17.35
C LYS A 50 -24.65 -1.27 -17.88
N GLY A 51 -23.51 -0.75 -17.45
CA GLY A 51 -22.96 0.52 -17.91
C GLY A 51 -21.46 0.41 -18.18
N TYR A 52 -20.91 1.41 -18.86
CA TYR A 52 -19.47 1.55 -19.07
C TYR A 52 -18.90 2.46 -17.97
N ILE A 53 -17.74 2.08 -17.42
CA ILE A 53 -16.96 2.94 -16.53
C ILE A 53 -15.90 3.63 -17.39
N VAL A 54 -15.79 4.94 -17.23
CA VAL A 54 -14.83 5.76 -17.95
C VAL A 54 -13.64 6.02 -17.04
N THR A 55 -12.44 5.66 -17.51
CA THR A 55 -11.19 5.98 -16.81
C THR A 55 -11.01 7.50 -16.75
N PRO A 56 -10.63 8.08 -15.60
CA PRO A 56 -10.34 9.51 -15.51
C PRO A 56 -9.17 9.87 -16.43
N PRO A 57 -9.11 11.13 -16.93
CA PRO A 57 -8.05 11.55 -17.85
C PRO A 57 -6.66 11.59 -17.21
N SER A 58 -6.58 11.65 -15.88
CA SER A 58 -5.35 11.68 -15.10
C SER A 58 -5.57 10.95 -13.77
N TYR A 59 -4.63 10.10 -13.40
CA TYR A 59 -4.67 9.32 -12.16
C TYR A 59 -3.30 8.72 -11.82
N VAL A 60 -3.16 8.31 -10.56
CA VAL A 60 -2.00 7.57 -10.05
C VAL A 60 -2.40 6.12 -9.85
N THR A 61 -1.53 5.19 -10.25
CA THR A 61 -1.68 3.79 -9.83
C THR A 61 -0.74 3.50 -8.67
N VAL A 62 -1.29 3.04 -7.56
CA VAL A 62 -0.50 2.61 -6.41
C VAL A 62 -0.42 1.10 -6.39
N ILE A 63 0.79 0.55 -6.43
CA ILE A 63 1.04 -0.89 -6.29
C ILE A 63 1.78 -1.10 -4.97
N GLY A 64 1.11 -1.68 -3.97
CA GLY A 64 1.72 -1.83 -2.66
C GLY A 64 0.82 -2.52 -1.66
N GLY A 65 1.29 -2.57 -0.42
CA GLY A 65 0.66 -3.38 0.62
C GLY A 65 -0.54 -2.74 1.33
N ILE A 66 -1.37 -3.60 1.89
CA ILE A 66 -2.44 -3.32 2.85
C ILE A 66 -2.19 -4.23 4.05
N SER A 67 -2.12 -3.69 5.26
CA SER A 67 -1.93 -4.49 6.48
C SER A 67 -2.92 -4.14 7.57
N MET A 68 -3.17 -5.07 8.48
CA MET A 68 -3.70 -4.77 9.80
C MET A 68 -2.53 -4.58 10.77
N ASP A 69 -2.41 -3.41 11.35
CA ASP A 69 -1.40 -3.10 12.35
C ASP A 69 -2.01 -3.31 13.75
N VAL A 70 -1.37 -4.18 14.55
CA VAL A 70 -1.73 -4.49 15.94
C VAL A 70 -0.65 -3.91 16.85
N LEU A 71 -0.96 -2.80 17.51
CA LEU A 71 -0.02 -2.06 18.35
C LEU A 71 -0.34 -2.28 19.83
N GLY A 72 0.53 -3.02 20.52
CA GLY A 72 0.48 -3.21 21.97
C GLY A 72 1.53 -2.37 22.69
N ILE A 73 1.09 -1.50 23.58
CA ILE A 73 1.96 -0.70 24.46
C ILE A 73 1.73 -1.13 25.91
N ALA A 74 2.78 -1.56 26.60
CA ALA A 74 2.70 -1.94 28.00
C ALA A 74 2.22 -0.77 28.88
N CYS A 75 1.44 -1.06 29.93
CA CYS A 75 1.02 -0.03 30.89
C CYS A 75 2.09 0.25 31.95
N GLY A 76 3.09 -0.62 32.08
CA GLY A 76 4.17 -0.55 33.06
C GLY A 76 5.27 -1.55 32.70
N ASP A 77 6.08 -1.92 33.69
CA ASP A 77 7.15 -2.88 33.51
C ASP A 77 6.61 -4.24 33.04
N LEU A 78 7.32 -4.83 32.08
CA LEU A 78 6.98 -6.13 31.52
C LEU A 78 7.63 -7.25 32.32
N MET A 79 6.87 -8.30 32.58
CA MET A 79 7.37 -9.57 33.10
C MET A 79 7.36 -10.63 32.00
N ASP A 80 8.48 -11.33 31.85
CA ASP A 80 8.61 -12.40 30.86
C ASP A 80 7.71 -13.61 31.19
N TYR A 81 7.31 -14.34 30.14
CA TYR A 81 6.54 -15.58 30.23
C TYR A 81 5.17 -15.46 30.95
N THR A 82 4.59 -14.26 31.01
CA THR A 82 3.25 -14.02 31.58
C THR A 82 2.46 -12.97 30.77
N SER A 83 1.18 -12.84 31.08
CA SER A 83 0.32 -11.79 30.52
C SER A 83 0.60 -10.44 31.19
N ASN A 84 0.86 -9.42 30.38
CA ASN A 84 1.12 -8.07 30.86
C ASN A 84 -0.05 -7.13 30.52
N ALA A 85 -0.37 -6.21 31.44
CA ALA A 85 -1.38 -5.19 31.17
C ALA A 85 -0.88 -4.24 30.07
N ALA A 86 -1.66 -4.08 29.01
CA ALA A 86 -1.29 -3.28 27.84
C ALA A 86 -2.50 -2.56 27.25
N LYS A 87 -2.24 -1.47 26.52
CA LYS A 87 -3.19 -0.85 25.61
C LYS A 87 -2.93 -1.39 24.21
N VAL A 88 -3.89 -2.14 23.67
CA VAL A 88 -3.83 -2.69 22.31
C VAL A 88 -4.71 -1.85 21.39
N ARG A 89 -4.17 -1.47 20.24
CA ARG A 89 -4.89 -0.75 19.18
C ARG A 89 -4.75 -1.50 17.87
N TYR A 90 -5.81 -1.43 17.07
CA TYR A 90 -5.87 -1.97 15.73
C TYR A 90 -6.01 -0.80 14.76
N ALA A 91 -5.25 -0.83 13.67
CA ALA A 91 -5.34 0.17 12.62
C ALA A 91 -5.08 -0.48 11.26
N LEU A 92 -5.82 -0.09 10.24
CA LEU A 92 -5.45 -0.43 8.87
C LEU A 92 -4.24 0.40 8.45
N GLY A 93 -3.17 -0.32 8.12
CA GLY A 93 -1.91 0.16 7.63
C GLY A 93 -1.64 -0.32 6.20
N GLY A 94 -0.36 -0.54 5.91
CA GLY A 94 0.15 -0.81 4.57
C GLY A 94 0.54 0.47 3.85
N VAL A 95 1.79 0.54 3.39
CA VAL A 95 2.33 1.77 2.79
C VAL A 95 1.62 2.09 1.48
N GLY A 96 1.37 1.11 0.61
CA GLY A 96 0.52 1.28 -0.56
C GLY A 96 -0.85 1.86 -0.24
N ARG A 97 -1.58 1.25 0.71
CA ARG A 97 -2.89 1.79 1.15
C ARG A 97 -2.79 3.22 1.68
N ASN A 98 -1.79 3.54 2.49
CA ASN A 98 -1.63 4.87 3.07
C ASN A 98 -1.32 5.93 2.01
N ILE A 99 -0.51 5.60 1.00
CA ILE A 99 -0.27 6.47 -0.17
C ILE A 99 -1.59 6.71 -0.91
N ALA A 100 -2.35 5.66 -1.19
CA ALA A 100 -3.63 5.79 -1.91
C ALA A 100 -4.64 6.66 -1.13
N VAL A 101 -4.79 6.45 0.18
CA VAL A 101 -5.69 7.29 1.01
C VAL A 101 -5.22 8.75 1.04
N ALA A 102 -3.92 9.01 1.12
CA ALA A 102 -3.40 10.37 1.09
C ALA A 102 -3.72 11.06 -0.25
N LEU A 103 -3.58 10.35 -1.37
CA LEU A 103 -3.90 10.86 -2.71
C LEU A 103 -5.39 11.18 -2.86
N GLU A 104 -6.30 10.29 -2.43
CA GLU A 104 -7.74 10.56 -2.46
C GLU A 104 -8.11 11.79 -1.60
N ARG A 105 -7.50 11.94 -0.42
CA ARG A 105 -7.71 13.12 0.44
C ARG A 105 -7.23 14.43 -0.19
N MET A 106 -6.27 14.35 -1.11
CA MET A 106 -5.79 15.47 -1.93
C MET A 106 -6.59 15.63 -3.23
N ASN A 107 -7.73 14.91 -3.38
CA ASN A 107 -8.55 14.88 -4.58
C ASN A 107 -7.79 14.40 -5.84
N THR A 108 -6.75 13.60 -5.66
CA THR A 108 -6.04 12.93 -6.76
C THR A 108 -6.65 11.56 -6.95
N ARG A 109 -7.11 11.27 -8.17
CA ARG A 109 -7.67 9.95 -8.51
C ARG A 109 -6.60 8.89 -8.39
N VAL A 110 -6.91 7.84 -7.64
CA VAL A 110 -6.00 6.71 -7.46
C VAL A 110 -6.70 5.37 -7.65
N SER A 111 -6.00 4.47 -8.34
CA SER A 111 -6.37 3.06 -8.40
C SER A 111 -5.36 2.27 -7.57
N LEU A 112 -5.86 1.51 -6.58
CA LEU A 112 -5.02 0.67 -5.74
C LEU A 112 -4.95 -0.75 -6.30
N VAL A 113 -3.73 -1.19 -6.63
CA VAL A 113 -3.39 -2.54 -7.07
C VAL A 113 -2.72 -3.27 -5.91
N SER A 114 -3.45 -4.18 -5.27
CA SER A 114 -2.98 -4.93 -4.11
C SER A 114 -3.68 -6.28 -3.98
N VAL A 115 -3.35 -7.02 -2.93
CA VAL A 115 -4.02 -8.25 -2.51
C VAL A 115 -4.39 -8.16 -1.04
N TYR A 116 -5.52 -8.76 -0.68
CA TYR A 116 -6.00 -8.84 0.69
C TYR A 116 -6.75 -10.16 0.90
N GLY A 117 -6.88 -10.58 2.16
CA GLY A 117 -7.44 -11.89 2.51
C GLY A 117 -8.97 -11.97 2.45
N GLY A 118 -9.48 -13.20 2.44
CA GLY A 118 -10.88 -13.53 2.69
C GLY A 118 -11.27 -13.48 4.17
N ASP A 119 -10.42 -12.89 5.00
CA ASP A 119 -10.53 -12.86 6.45
C ASP A 119 -11.23 -11.58 6.97
N HIS A 120 -11.39 -11.50 8.29
CA HIS A 120 -12.01 -10.35 8.93
C HIS A 120 -11.30 -9.03 8.61
N ASN A 121 -9.96 -9.06 8.54
CA ASN A 121 -9.15 -7.90 8.21
C ASN A 121 -9.39 -7.42 6.76
N GLY A 122 -9.59 -8.35 5.82
CA GLY A 122 -9.95 -8.04 4.44
C GLY A 122 -11.31 -7.37 4.33
N GLU A 123 -12.29 -7.80 5.14
CA GLU A 123 -13.60 -7.12 5.19
C GLU A 123 -13.51 -5.72 5.83
N LEU A 124 -12.68 -5.54 6.87
CA LEU A 124 -12.40 -4.21 7.42
C LEU A 124 -11.75 -3.30 6.37
N PHE A 125 -10.81 -3.82 5.57
CA PHE A 125 -10.20 -3.08 4.47
C PHE A 125 -11.24 -2.64 3.43
N LYS A 126 -12.21 -3.48 3.07
CA LYS A 126 -13.28 -3.09 2.13
C LYS A 126 -14.15 -1.95 2.66
N VAL A 127 -14.45 -1.94 3.95
CA VAL A 127 -15.16 -0.82 4.60
C VAL A 127 -14.30 0.45 4.55
N ASP A 128 -13.02 0.33 4.90
CA ASP A 128 -12.08 1.45 4.85
C ASP A 128 -11.91 2.05 3.45
N ALA A 129 -11.79 1.20 2.44
CA ALA A 129 -11.73 1.60 1.04
C ALA A 129 -12.97 2.40 0.65
N SER A 130 -14.16 1.91 1.01
CA SER A 130 -15.41 2.63 0.75
C SER A 130 -15.48 3.99 1.46
N VAL A 131 -15.03 4.08 2.71
CA VAL A 131 -15.06 5.33 3.50
C VAL A 131 -14.07 6.36 2.96
N ASN A 132 -12.90 5.93 2.47
CA ASN A 132 -11.88 6.81 1.91
C ASN A 132 -12.04 7.04 0.39
N GLY A 133 -13.06 6.44 -0.25
CA GLY A 133 -13.28 6.57 -1.70
C GLY A 133 -12.24 5.85 -2.56
N LEU A 134 -11.52 4.87 -2.01
CA LEU A 134 -10.50 4.12 -2.74
C LEU A 134 -11.13 3.21 -3.79
N GLU A 135 -10.65 3.32 -5.02
CA GLU A 135 -10.94 2.33 -6.05
C GLU A 135 -10.08 1.08 -5.84
N ILE A 136 -10.71 0.00 -5.35
CA ILE A 136 -10.05 -1.29 -5.11
C ILE A 136 -10.43 -2.36 -6.14
N GLY A 137 -11.07 -1.97 -7.25
CA GLY A 137 -11.49 -2.91 -8.31
C GLY A 137 -10.33 -3.63 -9.01
N TYR A 138 -9.12 -3.05 -8.91
CA TYR A 138 -7.88 -3.66 -9.40
C TYR A 138 -7.10 -4.40 -8.30
N SER A 139 -7.57 -4.37 -7.06
CA SER A 139 -7.08 -5.24 -5.99
C SER A 139 -7.82 -6.57 -5.99
N LYS A 140 -7.19 -7.62 -5.45
CA LYS A 140 -7.77 -8.97 -5.43
C LYS A 140 -7.96 -9.47 -4.01
N GLN A 141 -9.19 -9.87 -3.69
CA GLN A 141 -9.46 -10.67 -2.50
C GLN A 141 -9.04 -12.12 -2.75
N LEU A 142 -8.26 -12.69 -1.85
CA LEU A 142 -7.81 -14.08 -1.88
C LEU A 142 -8.59 -14.87 -0.81
N PRO A 143 -9.60 -15.68 -1.19
CA PRO A 143 -10.53 -16.30 -0.23
C PRO A 143 -9.86 -17.13 0.86
N ASP A 144 -8.79 -17.86 0.51
CA ASP A 144 -8.09 -18.80 1.39
C ASP A 144 -6.81 -18.22 2.01
N ALA A 145 -6.59 -16.90 1.91
CA ALA A 145 -5.43 -16.22 2.47
C ALA A 145 -5.82 -15.24 3.59
N MET A 146 -4.87 -14.98 4.47
CA MET A 146 -4.98 -13.96 5.53
C MET A 146 -4.46 -12.62 5.02
N THR A 147 -5.16 -11.54 5.35
CA THR A 147 -4.64 -10.18 5.09
C THR A 147 -3.37 -9.98 5.89
N ALA A 148 -2.40 -9.31 5.27
CA ALA A 148 -1.12 -8.99 5.89
C ALA A 148 -1.30 -8.35 7.28
N SER A 149 -0.45 -8.71 8.24
CA SER A 149 -0.56 -8.24 9.62
C SER A 149 0.80 -7.86 10.18
N TYR A 150 0.87 -6.71 10.82
CA TYR A 150 2.06 -6.23 11.51
C TYR A 150 1.76 -6.10 13.00
N MET A 151 2.52 -6.81 13.84
CA MET A 151 2.38 -6.73 15.29
C MET A 151 3.55 -5.93 15.88
N TYR A 152 3.22 -4.89 16.62
CA TYR A 152 4.18 -4.07 17.36
C TYR A 152 3.99 -4.29 18.86
N VAL A 153 5.08 -4.58 19.57
CA VAL A 153 5.09 -4.65 21.03
C VAL A 153 6.10 -3.63 21.55
N GLY A 154 5.61 -2.66 22.33
CA GLY A 154 6.41 -1.63 22.96
C GLY A 154 6.33 -1.65 24.48
N ASP A 155 7.37 -1.13 25.12
CA ASP A 155 7.40 -0.91 26.57
C ASP A 155 6.49 0.26 27.00
N ALA A 156 6.49 0.57 28.30
CA ALA A 156 5.68 1.66 28.85
C ALA A 156 6.06 3.07 28.35
N SER A 157 7.27 3.25 27.80
CA SER A 157 7.69 4.49 27.15
C SER A 157 7.21 4.60 25.71
N GLY A 158 6.69 3.48 25.16
CA GLY A 158 6.31 3.34 23.77
C GLY A 158 7.46 2.93 22.86
N GLN A 159 8.66 2.69 23.40
CA GLN A 159 9.80 2.21 22.62
C GLN A 159 9.56 0.77 22.16
N ARG A 160 9.89 0.47 20.89
CA ARG A 160 9.70 -0.85 20.31
C ARG A 160 10.62 -1.86 20.97
N LEU A 161 10.05 -2.93 21.50
CA LEU A 161 10.78 -4.09 22.00
C LEU A 161 10.94 -5.13 20.90
N LEU A 162 9.85 -5.49 20.24
CA LEU A 162 9.84 -6.39 19.10
C LEU A 162 8.71 -6.05 18.14
N ALA A 163 8.82 -6.57 16.93
CA ALA A 163 7.74 -6.59 15.97
C ALA A 163 7.75 -7.89 15.17
N LEU A 164 6.58 -8.33 14.75
CA LEU A 164 6.40 -9.48 13.86
C LEU A 164 5.65 -9.02 12.62
N ASP A 165 6.10 -9.51 11.47
CA ASP A 165 5.62 -9.09 10.15
C ASP A 165 5.12 -10.33 9.39
N ASP A 166 3.81 -10.48 9.22
CA ASP A 166 3.23 -11.48 8.32
C ASP A 166 2.74 -10.79 7.05
N MET A 167 3.63 -10.80 6.04
CA MET A 167 3.44 -10.13 4.76
C MET A 167 3.46 -11.11 3.58
N SER A 168 3.30 -12.40 3.89
CA SER A 168 3.38 -13.50 2.91
C SER A 168 2.34 -13.40 1.80
N ILE A 169 1.19 -12.76 2.07
CA ILE A 169 0.15 -12.54 1.05
C ILE A 169 0.69 -11.77 -0.18
N TYR A 170 1.70 -10.92 -0.03
CA TYR A 170 2.23 -10.16 -1.18
C TYR A 170 3.02 -11.03 -2.16
N ASP A 171 3.32 -12.29 -1.84
CA ASP A 171 3.89 -13.25 -2.80
C ASP A 171 2.91 -13.54 -3.96
N TYR A 172 1.61 -13.29 -3.76
CA TYR A 172 0.59 -13.37 -4.81
C TYR A 172 0.58 -12.16 -5.75
N MET A 173 1.26 -11.06 -5.43
CA MET A 173 1.44 -9.90 -6.32
C MET A 173 2.55 -10.15 -7.34
N THR A 174 2.44 -11.25 -8.09
CA THR A 174 3.42 -11.72 -9.07
C THR A 174 3.46 -10.82 -10.33
N PRO A 175 4.48 -10.96 -11.19
CA PRO A 175 4.46 -10.34 -12.52
C PRO A 175 3.20 -10.65 -13.34
N ASP A 176 2.64 -11.87 -13.24
CA ASP A 176 1.42 -12.22 -13.96
C ASP A 176 0.17 -11.53 -13.37
N PHE A 177 0.11 -11.41 -12.04
CA PHE A 177 -0.91 -10.59 -11.38
C PHE A 177 -0.86 -9.14 -11.87
N LEU A 178 0.34 -8.56 -12.02
CA LEU A 178 0.48 -7.20 -12.55
C LEU A 178 0.15 -7.11 -14.04
N ARG A 179 0.51 -8.14 -14.83
CA ARG A 179 0.21 -8.22 -16.26
C ARG A 179 -1.29 -8.22 -16.56
N GLU A 180 -2.10 -8.89 -15.75
CA GLU A 180 -3.57 -8.83 -15.84
C GLU A 180 -4.12 -7.41 -15.65
N ARG A 181 -3.34 -6.53 -15.04
CA ARG A 181 -3.68 -5.13 -14.71
C ARG A 181 -2.86 -4.13 -15.52
N ILE A 182 -2.19 -4.56 -16.59
CA ILE A 182 -1.29 -3.70 -17.37
C ILE A 182 -2.01 -2.46 -17.89
N SER A 183 -3.28 -2.56 -18.27
CA SER A 183 -4.03 -1.43 -18.82
C SER A 183 -4.18 -0.27 -17.84
N ILE A 184 -4.44 -0.52 -16.55
CA ILE A 184 -4.53 0.56 -15.56
C ILE A 184 -3.14 1.09 -15.19
N ILE A 185 -2.13 0.21 -15.15
CA ILE A 185 -0.75 0.57 -14.81
C ILE A 185 -0.12 1.45 -15.90
N GLU A 186 -0.15 1.02 -17.16
CA GLU A 186 0.51 1.69 -18.29
C GLU A 186 -0.08 3.08 -18.58
N ASN A 187 -1.39 3.25 -18.38
CA ASN A 187 -2.07 4.51 -18.67
C ASN A 187 -2.02 5.53 -17.53
N ALA A 188 -1.52 5.15 -16.34
CA ALA A 188 -1.37 6.07 -15.21
C ALA A 188 -0.33 7.17 -15.51
N ASP A 189 -0.50 8.36 -14.93
CA ASP A 189 0.51 9.41 -15.05
C ASP A 189 1.74 9.10 -14.20
N ILE A 190 1.51 8.50 -13.03
CA ILE A 190 2.52 8.08 -12.06
C ILE A 190 2.17 6.68 -11.56
N VAL A 191 3.19 5.86 -11.38
CA VAL A 191 3.10 4.62 -10.61
C VAL A 191 3.84 4.82 -9.29
N ALA A 192 3.12 4.67 -8.18
CA ALA A 192 3.68 4.70 -6.85
C ALA A 192 3.82 3.27 -6.30
N LEU A 193 5.02 2.90 -5.87
CA LEU A 193 5.37 1.59 -5.35
C LEU A 193 5.80 1.67 -3.89
N ASP A 194 5.50 0.65 -3.11
CA ASP A 194 6.28 0.33 -1.92
C ASP A 194 7.16 -0.91 -2.18
N THR A 195 8.16 -1.13 -1.33
CA THR A 195 9.03 -2.30 -1.48
C THR A 195 8.44 -3.57 -0.88
N ASN A 196 7.13 -3.68 -0.59
CA ASN A 196 6.54 -4.96 -0.15
C ASN A 196 6.46 -5.98 -1.28
N ILE A 197 6.30 -5.54 -2.53
CA ILE A 197 6.24 -6.42 -3.70
C ILE A 197 7.54 -7.21 -3.88
N SER A 198 7.45 -8.38 -4.50
CA SER A 198 8.60 -9.23 -4.77
C SER A 198 9.63 -8.54 -5.68
N GLN A 199 10.89 -8.96 -5.61
CA GLN A 199 11.95 -8.49 -6.52
C GLN A 199 11.55 -8.59 -7.99
N LYS A 200 10.96 -9.73 -8.38
CA LYS A 200 10.53 -10.00 -9.76
C LYS A 200 9.41 -9.05 -10.19
N SER A 201 8.48 -8.76 -9.29
CA SER A 201 7.37 -7.84 -9.56
C SER A 201 7.85 -6.40 -9.69
N PHE A 202 8.80 -5.99 -8.84
CA PHE A 202 9.44 -4.68 -8.93
C PHE A 202 10.17 -4.49 -10.26
N GLU A 203 11.00 -5.45 -10.65
CA GLU A 203 11.67 -5.46 -11.96
C GLU A 203 10.67 -5.43 -13.11
N TRP A 204 9.59 -6.23 -13.02
CA TRP A 204 8.55 -6.22 -14.04
C TRP A 204 7.89 -4.85 -14.21
N VAL A 205 7.57 -4.14 -13.12
CA VAL A 205 7.02 -2.78 -13.24
C VAL A 205 8.01 -1.84 -13.93
N CYS A 206 9.29 -1.87 -13.50
CA CYS A 206 10.33 -1.03 -14.10
C CYS A 206 10.53 -1.31 -15.60
N ASP A 207 10.40 -2.57 -16.01
CA ASP A 207 10.62 -3.00 -17.40
C ASP A 207 9.39 -2.74 -18.30
N ASN A 208 8.18 -2.55 -17.74
CA ASN A 208 6.91 -2.42 -18.49
C ASN A 208 6.20 -1.06 -18.33
N TYR A 209 6.71 -0.15 -17.50
CA TYR A 209 6.15 1.18 -17.31
C TYR A 209 7.21 2.26 -17.56
N HIS A 210 6.89 3.22 -18.42
CA HIS A 210 7.88 4.17 -18.99
C HIS A 210 7.62 5.64 -18.61
N ARG A 211 6.76 5.87 -17.63
CA ARG A 211 6.46 7.19 -17.05
C ARG A 211 7.04 7.24 -15.61
N PRO A 212 6.93 8.36 -14.87
CA PRO A 212 7.55 8.48 -13.54
C PRO A 212 7.13 7.39 -12.55
N ILE A 213 8.12 6.68 -11.99
CA ILE A 213 7.95 5.70 -10.91
C ILE A 213 8.41 6.32 -9.60
N MET A 214 7.49 6.45 -8.65
CA MET A 214 7.80 6.87 -7.29
C MET A 214 7.88 5.64 -6.38
N VAL A 215 8.94 5.49 -5.61
CA VAL A 215 9.16 4.34 -4.73
C VAL A 215 9.33 4.81 -3.30
N ARG A 216 8.48 4.30 -2.41
CA ARG A 216 8.71 4.37 -0.97
C ARG A 216 9.42 3.09 -0.53
N ALA A 217 10.72 3.21 -0.29
CA ALA A 217 11.49 2.14 0.31
C ALA A 217 11.05 1.96 1.77
N ILE A 218 10.79 0.71 2.14
CA ILE A 218 10.37 0.31 3.48
C ILE A 218 11.19 -0.87 3.95
N THR A 219 11.55 -0.83 5.23
CA THR A 219 12.41 -1.76 5.95
C THR A 219 13.79 -1.97 5.32
N ASP A 220 14.80 -2.10 6.16
CA ASP A 220 16.15 -2.49 5.76
C ASP A 220 16.19 -3.82 4.99
N ALA A 221 15.30 -4.77 5.31
CA ALA A 221 15.21 -6.06 4.65
C ALA A 221 14.60 -6.01 3.24
N LYS A 222 13.65 -5.10 2.97
CA LYS A 222 12.92 -5.03 1.70
C LYS A 222 13.43 -3.91 0.78
N ALA A 223 13.97 -2.83 1.34
CA ALA A 223 14.53 -1.72 0.58
C ALA A 223 15.55 -2.16 -0.50
N PRO A 224 16.49 -3.10 -0.27
CA PRO A 224 17.49 -3.51 -1.26
C PRO A 224 16.93 -3.96 -2.62
N ARG A 225 15.63 -4.26 -2.73
CA ARG A 225 14.98 -4.61 -3.99
C ARG A 225 15.14 -3.53 -5.07
N VAL A 226 15.14 -2.26 -4.66
CA VAL A 226 15.27 -1.11 -5.57
C VAL A 226 16.64 -1.05 -6.25
N LEU A 227 17.67 -1.68 -5.67
CA LEU A 227 19.06 -1.62 -6.17
C LEU A 227 19.20 -2.19 -7.59
N SER A 228 18.31 -3.10 -7.97
CA SER A 228 18.26 -3.75 -9.30
C SER A 228 17.91 -2.80 -10.46
N ARG A 229 17.18 -1.72 -10.19
CA ARG A 229 16.62 -0.79 -11.18
C ARG A 229 16.57 0.66 -10.67
N LEU A 230 17.57 1.10 -9.90
CA LEU A 230 17.61 2.49 -9.36
C LEU A 230 17.42 3.57 -10.44
N HIS A 231 17.96 3.33 -11.65
CA HIS A 231 17.86 4.25 -12.78
C HIS A 231 16.45 4.39 -13.38
N CYS A 232 15.54 3.46 -13.06
CA CYS A 232 14.13 3.54 -13.48
C CYS A 232 13.29 4.36 -12.49
N ILE A 233 13.84 4.69 -11.31
CA ILE A 233 13.11 5.36 -10.24
C ILE A 233 13.23 6.87 -10.44
N ASP A 234 12.09 7.49 -10.71
CA ASP A 234 11.99 8.94 -10.76
C ASP A 234 12.19 9.52 -9.35
N THR A 235 11.41 9.06 -8.37
CA THR A 235 11.50 9.57 -6.99
C THR A 235 11.65 8.42 -6.00
N LEU A 236 12.70 8.46 -5.16
CA LEU A 236 12.92 7.49 -4.08
C LEU A 236 12.78 8.15 -2.71
N ILE A 237 11.89 7.62 -1.87
CA ILE A 237 11.65 8.08 -0.51
C ILE A 237 12.10 7.01 0.48
N LEU A 238 12.96 7.35 1.44
CA LEU A 238 13.56 6.40 2.39
C LEU A 238 13.84 7.04 3.75
N ASP A 239 13.85 6.25 4.82
CA ASP A 239 14.22 6.71 6.17
C ASP A 239 15.61 6.18 6.56
N THR A 240 16.01 6.42 7.80
CA THR A 240 17.33 6.07 8.37
C THR A 240 17.72 4.60 8.18
N ALA A 241 16.79 3.65 8.39
CA ALA A 241 17.11 2.23 8.29
C ALA A 241 17.37 1.82 6.83
N GLU A 242 16.51 2.27 5.91
CA GLU A 242 16.64 2.00 4.49
C GLU A 242 17.85 2.74 3.89
N SER A 243 18.19 3.93 4.40
CA SER A 243 19.39 4.67 3.97
C SER A 243 20.66 3.85 4.21
N GLN A 244 20.77 3.24 5.39
CA GLN A 244 21.89 2.36 5.74
C GLN A 244 21.91 1.14 4.83
N ALA A 245 20.76 0.50 4.60
CA ALA A 245 20.67 -0.69 3.75
C ALA A 245 21.04 -0.41 2.28
N LEU A 246 20.64 0.76 1.75
CA LEU A 246 20.83 1.09 0.34
C LEU A 246 22.19 1.71 0.03
N THR A 247 22.78 2.44 0.97
CA THR A 247 23.99 3.25 0.73
C THR A 247 25.15 2.91 1.66
N GLY A 248 24.92 2.15 2.73
CA GLY A 248 25.89 1.98 3.82
C GLY A 248 26.00 3.19 4.74
N ILE A 249 25.14 4.21 4.58
CA ILE A 249 25.15 5.46 5.35
C ILE A 249 23.85 5.57 6.16
N CYS A 250 23.98 5.60 7.47
CA CYS A 250 22.89 5.83 8.41
C CYS A 250 22.54 7.32 8.45
N ALA A 251 21.38 7.71 7.91
CA ALA A 251 20.93 9.09 7.86
C ALA A 251 20.27 9.48 9.19
N VAL A 252 21.04 10.12 10.07
CA VAL A 252 20.63 10.50 11.43
C VAL A 252 20.72 12.01 11.68
N ASP A 253 21.29 12.75 10.74
CA ASP A 253 21.47 14.21 10.79
C ASP A 253 21.49 14.78 9.37
N GLU A 254 21.63 16.11 9.26
CA GLU A 254 21.75 16.81 7.97
C GLU A 254 22.89 16.26 7.10
N LYS A 255 24.10 16.13 7.68
CA LYS A 255 25.31 15.77 6.92
C LYS A 255 25.21 14.37 6.34
N SER A 256 24.73 13.42 7.13
CA SER A 256 24.54 12.02 6.73
C SER A 256 23.38 11.88 5.72
N ALA A 257 22.28 12.60 5.90
CA ALA A 257 21.16 12.62 4.95
C ALA A 257 21.58 13.15 3.58
N VAL A 258 22.28 14.30 3.55
CA VAL A 258 22.77 14.90 2.31
C VAL A 258 23.77 13.98 1.61
N ARG A 259 24.65 13.30 2.35
CA ARG A 259 25.57 12.29 1.77
C ARG A 259 24.82 11.11 1.17
N CYS A 260 23.81 10.60 1.86
CA CYS A 260 22.96 9.51 1.36
C CYS A 260 22.25 9.92 0.07
N ALA A 261 21.62 11.10 0.06
CA ALA A 261 20.94 11.64 -1.11
C ALA A 261 21.89 11.74 -2.32
N LYS A 262 23.07 12.34 -2.14
CA LYS A 262 24.09 12.43 -3.21
C LYS A 262 24.53 11.05 -3.72
N ALA A 263 24.66 10.06 -2.84
CA ALA A 263 25.04 8.70 -3.22
C ALA A 263 23.96 8.02 -4.08
N LEU A 264 22.68 8.21 -3.75
CA LEU A 264 21.56 7.65 -4.52
C LEU A 264 21.38 8.35 -5.87
N LEU A 265 21.46 9.68 -5.92
CA LEU A 265 21.41 10.44 -7.18
C LEU A 265 22.53 10.01 -8.14
N LYS A 266 23.77 9.85 -7.64
CA LYS A 266 24.90 9.36 -8.44
C LYS A 266 24.67 7.95 -9.02
N ARG A 267 23.74 7.17 -8.46
CA ARG A 267 23.37 5.82 -8.93
C ARG A 267 22.18 5.81 -9.89
N GLY A 268 21.67 6.98 -10.28
CA GLY A 268 20.69 7.14 -11.35
C GLY A 268 19.26 7.44 -10.91
N VAL A 269 18.99 7.65 -9.62
CA VAL A 269 17.67 8.10 -9.16
C VAL A 269 17.48 9.58 -9.54
N GLY A 270 16.31 9.96 -10.05
CA GLY A 270 16.01 11.34 -10.42
C GLY A 270 15.88 12.28 -9.22
N HIS A 271 15.07 11.89 -8.24
CA HIS A 271 14.71 12.66 -7.05
C HIS A 271 14.82 11.78 -5.81
N VAL A 272 15.31 12.32 -4.70
CA VAL A 272 15.47 11.57 -3.45
C VAL A 272 14.97 12.36 -2.25
N PHE A 273 14.24 11.69 -1.36
CA PHE A 273 13.83 12.20 -0.06
C PHE A 273 14.38 11.27 1.04
N VAL A 274 15.42 11.71 1.74
CA VAL A 274 16.05 10.95 2.84
C VAL A 274 15.62 11.56 4.17
N ASN A 275 14.73 10.88 4.89
CA ASN A 275 14.27 11.32 6.20
C ASN A 275 15.28 10.91 7.30
N SER A 276 15.66 11.89 8.14
CA SER A 276 16.50 11.69 9.33
C SER A 276 15.67 11.84 10.62
N GLY A 277 14.47 11.26 10.64
CA GLY A 277 13.58 11.29 11.80
C GLY A 277 13.22 12.72 12.23
N ARG A 278 13.63 13.11 13.44
CA ARG A 278 13.31 14.42 14.02
C ARG A 278 14.18 15.56 13.48
N GLU A 279 15.30 15.26 12.83
CA GLU A 279 16.24 16.29 12.36
C GLU A 279 15.71 17.00 11.10
N GLY A 280 15.06 16.27 10.19
CA GLY A 280 14.66 16.83 8.90
C GLY A 280 14.64 15.81 7.78
N VAL A 281 14.52 16.33 6.55
CA VAL A 281 14.58 15.57 5.31
C VAL A 281 15.60 16.21 4.36
N ALA A 282 16.50 15.40 3.80
CA ALA A 282 17.28 15.82 2.65
C ALA A 282 16.47 15.57 1.38
N TYR A 283 16.30 16.60 0.56
CA TYR A 283 15.74 16.50 -0.77
C TYR A 283 16.83 16.76 -1.80
N GLY A 284 16.96 15.87 -2.77
CA GLY A 284 17.92 16.00 -3.84
C GLY A 284 17.29 15.77 -5.20
N VAL A 285 17.81 16.47 -6.20
CA VAL A 285 17.45 16.31 -7.61
C VAL A 285 18.74 16.05 -8.40
N ALA A 286 18.68 15.10 -9.32
CA ALA A 286 19.77 14.84 -10.25
C ALA A 286 20.13 16.16 -10.96
N ASP A 287 21.43 16.43 -11.06
CA ASP A 287 21.98 17.62 -11.72
C ASP A 287 21.68 19.00 -11.10
N GLU A 288 20.76 19.14 -10.14
CA GLU A 288 20.51 20.42 -9.44
C GLU A 288 21.13 20.49 -8.02
N GLY A 289 21.36 19.32 -7.38
CA GLY A 289 22.00 19.24 -6.08
C GLY A 289 21.08 18.76 -4.95
N VAL A 290 21.46 19.05 -3.71
CA VAL A 290 20.77 18.54 -2.50
C VAL A 290 20.61 19.65 -1.48
N ALA A 291 19.39 19.81 -0.96
CA ALA A 291 19.03 20.71 0.14
C ALA A 291 18.52 19.91 1.34
N PHE A 292 18.67 20.46 2.55
CA PHE A 292 18.13 19.87 3.77
C PHE A 292 17.06 20.78 4.37
N TYR A 293 15.94 20.16 4.75
CA TYR A 293 14.79 20.84 5.33
C TYR A 293 14.60 20.34 6.77
N PRO A 294 14.92 21.16 7.79
CA PRO A 294 14.77 20.73 9.18
C PRO A 294 13.30 20.59 9.55
N VAL A 295 12.95 19.59 10.37
CA VAL A 295 11.60 19.53 10.96
C VAL A 295 11.52 20.62 12.03
N PRO A 296 10.64 21.63 11.91
CA PRO A 296 10.48 22.59 12.98
C PRO A 296 9.91 21.85 14.19
N LEU A 297 10.68 21.83 15.29
CA LEU A 297 10.22 21.36 16.60
C LEU A 297 9.03 22.23 17.05
N LYS A 298 7.81 21.89 16.63
CA LYS A 298 6.63 22.29 17.40
C LYS A 298 6.67 21.46 18.68
N ARG A 299 7.27 22.03 19.73
CA ARG A 299 6.92 21.66 21.10
C ARG A 299 5.42 21.94 21.24
N VAL A 300 4.61 20.90 21.09
CA VAL A 300 3.26 20.92 21.65
C VAL A 300 3.49 20.91 23.17
N GLN A 301 3.40 22.09 23.78
CA GLN A 301 3.26 22.22 25.24
C GLN A 301 1.86 21.77 25.65
#